data_AF-A0A957UKI6-F1
#
_entry.id   AF-A0A957UKI6-F1
#
_cell.length_a   1.000
_cell.length_b   1.000
_cell.length_c   1.000
_cell.angle_alpha   90.00
_cell.angle_beta   90.00
_cell.angle_gamma   90.00
#
_symmetry.space_group_name_H-M   'P 1'
#
loop_
_entity.id
_entity.type
_entity.pdbx_description
1 polymer ?
#
loop_
_entity_poly.entity_id
_entity_poly.type
_entity_poly.pdbx_seq_one_letter_code
_entity_poly.pdbx_strand_id
1 'polypeptide(L)'
;PAWQVPHDSASGVFSVVGFFGQKRFDGDVGLIGERDRLLTQEMENHAGLISYSSLELTNGDYANCVLFVDEAAKDHWGASSLHFQTAIELSPLYYYSIRLYNGALTGNICHGPELQLTCAKYYDYSCQPAWRALRRLVDPASIYA
;
A
#
# COMPACT_ATOMS: atom_id res chain seq x y z
N PRO A 1 5.21 -31.08 -19.91
CA PRO A 1 3.98 -31.06 -19.07
C PRO A 1 3.38 -29.66 -19.08
N ALA A 2 2.27 -29.49 -19.80
CA ALA A 2 1.52 -28.23 -19.81
C ALA A 2 0.80 -28.11 -18.47
N TRP A 3 1.14 -27.09 -17.69
CA TRP A 3 0.37 -26.72 -16.51
C TRP A 3 -0.98 -26.19 -16.98
N GLN A 4 -2.00 -27.05 -16.98
CA GLN A 4 -3.39 -26.61 -17.09
C GLN A 4 -3.76 -25.97 -15.75
N VAL A 5 -3.69 -24.65 -15.71
CA VAL A 5 -4.29 -23.88 -14.63
C VAL A 5 -5.81 -24.04 -14.77
N PRO A 6 -6.54 -24.50 -13.74
CA PRO A 6 -7.99 -24.60 -13.78
C PRO A 6 -8.59 -23.26 -14.20
N HIS A 7 -9.52 -23.27 -15.16
CA HIS A 7 -10.29 -22.12 -15.61
C HIS A 7 -11.34 -21.65 -14.57
N ASP A 8 -11.12 -21.92 -13.28
CA ASP A 8 -11.87 -21.27 -12.21
C ASP A 8 -11.34 -19.84 -12.09
N SER A 9 -11.97 -19.00 -12.91
CA SER A 9 -12.00 -17.56 -12.78
C SER A 9 -12.46 -17.19 -11.37
N ALA A 10 -11.52 -17.15 -10.44
CA ALA A 10 -11.69 -16.36 -9.23
C ALA A 10 -11.85 -14.91 -9.69
N SER A 11 -13.09 -14.51 -9.94
CA SER A 11 -13.53 -13.12 -10.02
C SER A 11 -13.39 -12.51 -8.62
N GLY A 12 -12.16 -12.44 -8.14
CA GLY A 12 -11.82 -11.84 -6.86
C GLY A 12 -11.44 -10.39 -7.09
N VAL A 13 -12.11 -9.49 -6.38
CA VAL A 13 -11.69 -8.09 -6.29
C VAL A 13 -10.55 -8.03 -5.30
N PHE A 14 -9.35 -7.65 -5.74
CA PHE A 14 -8.20 -7.48 -4.85
C PHE A 14 -8.16 -6.05 -4.32
N SER A 15 -7.84 -5.86 -3.04
CA SER A 15 -7.58 -4.53 -2.51
C SER A 15 -6.15 -4.09 -2.80
N VAL A 16 -5.99 -2.82 -3.18
CA VAL A 16 -4.70 -2.23 -3.56
C VAL A 16 -4.41 -1.00 -2.72
N VAL A 17 -3.17 -0.91 -2.23
CA VAL A 17 -2.63 0.32 -1.61
C VAL A 17 -1.37 0.75 -2.34
N GLY A 18 -1.41 1.94 -2.93
CA GLY A 18 -0.24 2.62 -3.48
C GLY A 18 0.29 3.66 -2.49
N PHE A 19 1.58 3.65 -2.24
CA PHE A 19 2.29 4.60 -1.38
C PHE A 19 3.29 5.40 -2.21
N PHE A 20 3.37 6.70 -1.97
CA PHE A 20 4.42 7.57 -2.47
C PHE A 20 4.89 8.47 -1.33
N GLY A 21 6.17 8.41 -0.98
CA GLY A 21 6.76 9.17 0.09
C GLY A 21 7.86 10.09 -0.43
N GLN A 22 7.70 11.40 -0.20
CA GLN A 22 8.72 12.39 -0.48
C GLN A 22 9.76 12.36 0.63
N LYS A 23 10.93 11.81 0.36
CA LYS A 23 11.98 11.59 1.36
C LYS A 23 12.56 12.92 1.83
N ARG A 24 12.90 12.99 3.13
CA ARG A 24 13.63 14.13 3.67
C ARG A 24 15.11 14.06 3.36
N PHE A 25 15.76 15.20 3.14
CA PHE A 25 17.21 15.21 2.94
C PHE A 25 17.98 14.81 4.22
N ASP A 26 17.38 15.06 5.39
CA ASP A 26 17.89 14.73 6.72
C ASP A 26 17.31 13.42 7.28
N GLY A 27 16.58 12.66 6.46
CA GLY A 27 15.97 11.39 6.87
C GLY A 27 17.03 10.31 7.13
N ASP A 28 16.92 9.62 8.26
CA ASP A 28 17.81 8.52 8.62
C ASP A 28 17.49 7.26 7.78
N VAL A 29 18.35 6.99 6.80
CA VAL A 29 18.21 5.84 5.88
C VAL A 29 18.41 4.50 6.59
N GLY A 30 19.21 4.46 7.68
CA GLY A 30 19.47 3.25 8.44
C GLY A 30 18.22 2.74 9.19
N LEU A 31 17.38 3.66 9.65
CA LEU A 31 16.12 3.33 10.33
C LEU A 31 15.10 2.67 9.39
N ILE A 32 15.11 2.99 8.09
CA ILE A 32 14.19 2.41 7.12
C ILE A 32 14.61 1.01 6.69
N GLY A 33 15.90 0.78 6.44
CA GLY A 33 16.39 -0.54 6.02
C GLY A 33 16.09 -1.65 7.03
N GLU A 34 16.27 -1.38 8.33
CA GLU A 34 15.91 -2.35 9.37
C GLU A 34 14.40 -2.55 9.49
N ARG A 35 13.60 -1.53 9.17
CA ARG A 35 12.13 -1.62 9.22
C ARG A 35 11.54 -2.34 8.02
N ASP A 36 12.08 -2.16 6.83
CA ASP A 36 11.72 -2.95 5.65
C ASP A 36 12.00 -4.44 5.89
N ARG A 37 13.10 -4.77 6.57
CA ARG A 37 13.40 -6.14 6.99
C ARG A 37 12.36 -6.70 7.96
N LEU A 38 11.96 -5.93 8.97
CA LEU A 38 10.94 -6.35 9.95
C LEU A 38 9.54 -6.45 9.33
N LEU A 39 9.18 -5.53 8.43
CA LEU A 39 7.92 -5.60 7.68
C LEU A 39 7.88 -6.85 6.80
N THR A 40 9.00 -7.21 6.15
CA THR A 40 9.10 -8.43 5.34
C THR A 40 8.86 -9.69 6.18
N GLN A 41 9.36 -9.74 7.42
CA GLN A 41 9.09 -10.86 8.32
C GLN A 41 7.62 -10.90 8.78
N GLU A 42 7.03 -9.74 9.05
CA GLU A 42 5.62 -9.65 9.46
C GLU A 42 4.65 -10.02 8.32
N MET A 43 5.05 -9.85 7.05
CA MET A 43 4.26 -10.30 5.90
C MET A 43 3.98 -11.80 5.94
N GLU A 44 4.90 -12.62 6.47
CA GLU A 44 4.71 -14.07 6.61
C GLU A 44 3.52 -14.41 7.52
N ASN A 45 3.16 -13.52 8.45
CA ASN A 45 2.03 -13.68 9.36
C ASN A 45 0.69 -13.25 8.75
N HIS A 46 0.70 -12.67 7.54
CA HIS A 46 -0.48 -12.08 6.91
C HIS A 46 -0.82 -12.79 5.60
N ALA A 47 -1.45 -13.97 5.69
CA ALA A 47 -1.82 -14.80 4.54
C ALA A 47 -2.68 -14.08 3.49
N GLY A 48 -3.38 -13.00 3.85
CA GLY A 48 -4.16 -12.18 2.93
C GLY A 48 -3.36 -11.12 2.16
N LEU A 49 -2.08 -10.92 2.47
CA LEU A 49 -1.18 -10.05 1.71
C LEU A 49 -0.55 -10.87 0.56
N ILE A 50 -0.89 -10.49 -0.67
CA ILE A 50 -0.46 -11.19 -1.88
C ILE A 50 0.92 -10.72 -2.33
N SER A 51 1.14 -9.40 -2.29
CA SER A 51 2.38 -8.79 -2.77
C SER A 51 2.65 -7.49 -2.02
N TYR A 52 3.92 -7.26 -1.73
CA TYR A 52 4.45 -5.98 -1.31
C TYR A 52 5.63 -5.66 -2.23
N SER A 53 5.44 -4.67 -3.10
CA SER A 53 6.48 -4.20 -4.01
C SER A 53 6.94 -2.83 -3.57
N SER A 54 8.23 -2.65 -3.29
CA SER A 54 8.85 -1.38 -2.90
C SER A 54 9.92 -0.99 -3.92
N LEU A 55 9.99 0.29 -4.25
CA LEU A 55 10.94 0.83 -5.22
C LEU A 55 11.43 2.21 -4.78
N GLU A 56 12.74 2.42 -4.89
CA GLU A 56 13.33 3.76 -4.89
C GLU A 56 13.21 4.39 -6.28
N LEU A 57 12.60 5.57 -6.34
CA LEU A 57 12.40 6.35 -7.54
C LEU A 57 13.69 7.05 -7.96
N THR A 58 13.77 7.54 -9.20
CA THR A 58 14.97 8.19 -9.75
C THR A 58 15.38 9.47 -9.02
N ASN A 59 14.48 10.07 -8.26
CA ASN A 59 14.73 11.25 -7.42
C ASN A 59 15.07 10.88 -5.95
N GLY A 60 15.20 9.59 -5.62
CA GLY A 60 15.50 9.10 -4.27
C GLY A 60 14.29 9.00 -3.33
N ASP A 61 13.09 9.33 -3.82
CA ASP A 61 11.83 9.07 -3.09
C ASP A 61 11.48 7.58 -3.13
N TYR A 62 10.55 7.15 -2.27
CA TYR A 62 10.10 5.76 -2.24
C TYR A 62 8.64 5.63 -2.67
N ALA A 63 8.34 4.56 -3.39
CA ALA A 63 6.99 4.18 -3.75
C ALA A 63 6.76 2.69 -3.53
N ASN A 64 5.61 2.35 -2.92
CA ASN A 64 5.25 0.96 -2.65
C ASN A 64 3.87 0.65 -3.23
N CYS A 65 3.66 -0.59 -3.65
CA CYS A 65 2.37 -1.12 -4.06
C CYS A 65 2.10 -2.41 -3.28
N VAL A 66 0.98 -2.45 -2.57
CA VAL A 66 0.58 -3.60 -1.75
C VAL A 66 -0.74 -4.14 -2.27
N LEU A 67 -0.79 -5.45 -2.50
CA LEU A 67 -1.95 -6.19 -2.96
C LEU A 67 -2.45 -7.12 -1.87
N PHE A 68 -3.76 -7.12 -1.67
CA PHE A 68 -4.45 -7.96 -0.70
C PHE A 68 -5.54 -8.79 -1.38
N VAL A 69 -5.81 -9.97 -0.83
CA VAL A 69 -6.91 -10.85 -1.29
C VAL A 69 -8.27 -10.16 -1.23
N ASP A 70 -8.46 -9.26 -0.26
CA ASP A 70 -9.66 -8.46 -0.07
C ASP A 70 -9.40 -7.27 0.88
N GLU A 71 -10.44 -6.48 1.14
CA GLU A 71 -10.39 -5.31 2.03
C GLU A 71 -10.18 -5.71 3.50
N ALA A 72 -10.70 -6.87 3.93
CA ALA A 72 -10.54 -7.33 5.31
C ALA A 72 -9.08 -7.68 5.63
N ALA A 73 -8.37 -8.30 4.68
CA ALA A 73 -6.94 -8.55 4.78
C ALA A 73 -6.13 -7.25 4.86
N LYS A 74 -6.51 -6.23 4.07
CA LYS A 74 -5.89 -4.89 4.13
C LYS A 74 -6.10 -4.26 5.51
N ASP A 75 -7.31 -4.32 6.04
CA ASP A 75 -7.63 -3.75 7.35
C ASP A 75 -6.90 -4.49 8.48
N HIS A 76 -6.78 -5.81 8.39
CA HIS A 76 -6.01 -6.61 9.33
C HIS A 76 -4.52 -6.21 9.34
N TRP A 77 -3.91 -6.07 8.16
CA TRP A 77 -2.55 -5.55 8.01
C TRP A 77 -2.41 -4.14 8.58
N GLY A 78 -3.36 -3.25 8.28
CA GLY A 78 -3.39 -1.88 8.79
C GLY A 78 -3.47 -1.80 10.32
N ALA A 79 -4.07 -2.80 10.96
CA ALA A 79 -4.20 -2.92 12.40
C ALA A 79 -2.99 -3.60 13.09
N SER A 80 -2.04 -4.17 12.35
CA SER A 80 -0.81 -4.70 12.95
C SER A 80 -0.08 -3.59 13.72
N SER A 81 0.26 -3.87 14.97
CA SER A 81 0.96 -2.93 15.84
C SER A 81 2.30 -2.47 15.26
N LEU A 82 2.99 -3.36 14.54
CA LEU A 82 4.26 -3.05 13.86
C LEU A 82 4.05 -2.11 12.67
N HIS A 83 3.01 -2.36 11.88
CA HIS A 83 2.65 -1.50 10.75
C HIS A 83 2.17 -0.13 11.23
N PHE A 84 1.35 -0.08 12.29
CA PHE A 84 0.86 1.16 12.88
C PHE A 84 2.00 2.03 13.42
N GLN A 85 2.93 1.44 14.20
CA GLN A 85 4.09 2.16 14.74
C GLN A 85 4.98 2.69 13.62
N THR A 86 5.27 1.86 12.61
CA THR A 86 6.09 2.28 11.45
C THR A 86 5.42 3.41 10.67
N ALA A 87 4.12 3.28 10.38
CA ALA A 87 3.38 4.26 9.58
C ALA A 87 3.15 5.60 10.31
N ILE A 88 2.96 5.59 11.63
CA ILE A 88 2.63 6.79 12.41
C ILE A 88 3.89 7.48 12.96
N GLU A 89 4.84 6.72 13.51
CA GLU A 89 5.96 7.29 14.27
C GLU A 89 7.18 7.58 13.40
N LEU A 90 7.46 6.72 12.42
CA LEU A 90 8.65 6.85 11.57
C LEU A 90 8.40 7.74 10.35
N SER A 91 7.18 7.72 9.80
CA SER A 91 6.83 8.52 8.64
C SER A 91 7.21 10.01 8.76
N PRO A 92 6.91 10.72 9.87
CA PRO A 92 7.26 12.13 10.02
C PRO A 92 8.78 12.40 10.11
N LEU A 93 9.55 11.40 10.55
CA LEU A 93 11.00 11.49 10.71
C LEU A 93 11.74 11.26 9.38
N TYR A 94 11.13 10.53 8.46
CA TYR A 94 11.76 10.13 7.21
C TYR A 94 11.19 10.82 5.95
N TYR A 95 9.93 11.25 5.98
CA TYR A 95 9.25 11.88 4.84
C TYR A 95 8.81 13.32 5.14
N TYR A 96 8.91 14.20 4.15
CA TYR A 96 8.24 15.50 4.18
C TYR A 96 6.75 15.34 3.99
N SER A 97 6.36 14.48 3.06
CA SER A 97 4.96 14.21 2.74
C SER A 97 4.77 12.78 2.28
N ILE A 98 3.57 12.26 2.47
CA ILE A 98 3.15 10.94 2.02
C ILE A 98 1.81 11.05 1.32
N ARG A 99 1.67 10.27 0.25
CA ARG A 99 0.40 10.03 -0.43
C ARG A 99 0.08 8.55 -0.45
N LEU A 100 -1.13 8.20 -0.02
CA LEU A 100 -1.66 6.85 -0.04
C LEU A 100 -2.86 6.77 -0.97
N TYR A 101 -2.76 5.99 -2.04
CA TYR A 101 -3.87 5.62 -2.89
C TYR A 101 -4.47 4.32 -2.38
N ASN A 102 -5.79 4.29 -2.21
CA ASN A 102 -6.53 3.05 -2.00
C ASN A 102 -7.35 2.79 -3.25
N GLY A 103 -7.48 1.53 -3.61
CA GLY A 103 -8.25 1.11 -4.76
C GLY A 103 -8.50 -0.38 -4.75
N ALA A 104 -9.04 -0.85 -5.85
CA ALA A 104 -9.23 -2.26 -6.10
C ALA A 104 -8.71 -2.63 -7.49
N LEU A 105 -8.21 -3.85 -7.60
CA LEU A 105 -7.90 -4.49 -8.86
C LEU A 105 -9.05 -5.44 -9.18
N THR A 106 -9.83 -5.10 -10.20
CA THR A 106 -10.95 -5.90 -10.69
C THR A 106 -10.59 -6.56 -12.02
N GLY A 107 -11.42 -7.51 -12.45
CA GLY A 107 -11.20 -8.26 -13.67
C GLY A 107 -10.20 -9.42 -13.50
N ASN A 108 -9.91 -10.10 -14.61
CA ASN A 108 -8.99 -11.23 -14.61
C ASN A 108 -7.58 -10.72 -14.94
N ILE A 109 -6.58 -11.08 -14.12
CA ILE A 109 -5.16 -10.78 -14.34
C ILE A 109 -4.72 -11.15 -15.77
N CYS A 110 -5.26 -12.22 -16.34
CA CYS A 110 -4.94 -12.69 -17.68
C CYS A 110 -5.61 -11.90 -18.82
N HIS A 111 -6.64 -11.10 -18.55
CA HIS A 111 -7.42 -10.39 -19.58
C HIS A 111 -7.37 -8.86 -19.46
N GLY A 112 -6.45 -8.34 -18.64
CA GLY A 112 -6.31 -6.91 -18.38
C GLY A 112 -7.01 -6.55 -17.07
N PRO A 113 -6.27 -6.55 -15.95
CA PRO A 113 -6.85 -6.12 -14.69
C PRO A 113 -7.16 -4.61 -14.76
N GLU A 114 -8.30 -4.21 -14.21
CA GLU A 114 -8.70 -2.81 -14.12
C GLU A 114 -8.38 -2.30 -12.71
N LEU A 115 -7.50 -1.30 -12.62
CA LEU A 115 -7.19 -0.63 -11.36
C LEU A 115 -8.14 0.56 -11.16
N GLN A 116 -9.04 0.45 -10.19
CA GLN A 116 -9.95 1.52 -9.81
C GLN A 116 -9.53 2.12 -8.47
N LEU A 117 -9.07 3.37 -8.48
CA LEU A 117 -8.68 4.07 -7.26
C LEU A 117 -9.91 4.67 -6.59
N THR A 118 -10.17 4.32 -5.33
CA THR A 118 -11.31 4.84 -4.53
C THR A 118 -10.99 6.15 -3.84
N CYS A 119 -9.78 6.29 -3.28
CA CYS A 119 -9.38 7.52 -2.63
C CYS A 119 -7.87 7.74 -2.61
N ALA A 120 -7.48 8.98 -2.35
CA ALA A 120 -6.14 9.39 -2.02
C ALA A 120 -6.13 10.07 -0.65
N LYS A 121 -5.27 9.59 0.26
CA LYS A 121 -4.96 10.23 1.54
C LYS A 121 -3.65 10.98 1.40
N TYR A 122 -3.59 12.18 1.97
CA TYR A 122 -2.43 13.06 1.94
C TYR A 122 -2.00 13.37 3.37
N TYR A 123 -0.70 13.32 3.61
CA TYR A 123 -0.06 13.70 4.86
C TYR A 123 1.11 14.61 4.54
N ASP A 124 1.16 15.77 5.18
CA ASP A 124 2.27 16.71 5.10
C ASP A 124 2.82 16.96 6.50
N TYR A 125 4.07 16.56 6.70
CA TYR A 125 4.80 16.62 7.96
C TYR A 125 5.71 17.85 8.06
N SER A 126 5.63 18.79 7.12
CA SER A 126 6.38 20.05 7.16
C SER A 126 5.88 21.02 8.24
N CYS A 127 4.69 20.79 8.79
CA CYS A 127 4.08 21.59 9.84
C CYS A 127 3.61 20.74 11.03
N GLN A 128 3.40 21.40 12.17
CA GLN A 128 2.89 20.77 13.40
C GLN A 128 1.62 21.52 13.86
N PRO A 129 0.47 20.83 14.02
CA PRO A 129 0.25 19.41 13.70
C PRO A 129 0.35 19.14 12.19
N ALA A 130 0.70 17.91 11.83
CA ALA A 130 0.79 17.51 10.42
C ALA A 130 -0.54 17.77 9.68
N TRP A 131 -0.46 18.38 8.49
CA TRP A 131 -1.62 18.60 7.65
C TRP A 131 -2.07 17.30 7.00
N ARG A 132 -3.39 17.10 6.87
CA ARG A 132 -3.99 15.87 6.33
C ARG A 132 -5.16 16.19 5.43
N ALA A 133 -5.32 15.44 4.35
CA ALA A 133 -6.50 15.50 3.50
C ALA A 133 -6.90 14.13 2.95
N LEU A 134 -8.17 14.01 2.57
CA LEU A 134 -8.73 12.86 1.88
C LEU A 134 -9.45 13.34 0.61
N ARG A 135 -9.07 12.78 -0.54
CA ARG A 135 -9.78 12.96 -1.81
C ARG A 135 -10.46 11.65 -2.18
N ARG A 136 -11.79 11.66 -2.30
CA ARG A 136 -12.53 10.55 -2.91
C ARG A 136 -12.45 10.67 -4.43
N LEU A 137 -12.21 9.56 -5.11
CA LEU A 137 -12.02 9.48 -6.56
C LEU A 137 -13.22 8.79 -7.20
N VAL A 138 -13.61 7.63 -6.68
CA VAL A 138 -14.86 6.93 -6.99
C VAL A 138 -15.53 6.47 -5.69
N ASP A 139 -16.81 6.14 -5.76
CA ASP A 139 -17.50 5.51 -4.64
C ASP A 139 -17.02 4.05 -4.50
N PRO A 140 -16.49 3.61 -3.35
CA PRO A 140 -16.14 2.20 -3.14
C PRO A 140 -17.31 1.25 -3.42
N ALA A 141 -18.55 1.69 -3.23
CA ALA A 141 -19.74 0.88 -3.52
C ALA A 141 -19.88 0.54 -5.01
N SER A 142 -19.30 1.33 -5.92
CA SER A 142 -19.35 1.05 -7.36
C SER A 142 -18.36 -0.02 -7.81
N ILE A 143 -17.45 -0.47 -6.93
CA ILE A 143 -16.44 -1.50 -7.22
C ILE A 143 -16.99 -2.90 -6.93
N TYR A 144 -17.86 -3.02 -5.93
CA TYR A 144 -18.40 -4.29 -5.44
C TYR A 144 -19.87 -4.53 -5.84
N ALA A 145 -20.44 -3.67 -6.69
CA ALA A 145 -21.79 -3.79 -7.24
C ALA A 145 -21.79 -4.63 -8.52
#